data_AF-A0A5Q4ERU7-F1
#
_entry.id   AF-A0A5Q4ERU7-F1
#
_cell.length_a   1.000
_cell.length_b   1.000
_cell.length_c   1.000
_cell.angle_alpha   90.00
_cell.angle_beta   90.00
_cell.angle_gamma   90.00
#
_symmetry.space_group_name_H-M   'P 1'
#
loop_
_entity.id
_entity.type
_entity.pdbx_description
1 polymer ?
#
loop_
_entity_poly.entity_id
_entity_poly.type
_entity_poly.pdbx_seq_one_letter_code
_entity_poly.pdbx_strand_id
1 'polypeptide(L)' 'MKVKYFEDTDMLYIELLEGMAMKSRDLDENTVLDLDAQGNVCAITFEHASERTDISRLTVEGIAA' A
#
# COMPACT_ATOMS: atom_id res chain seq x y z
N MET A 1 10.41 3.96 -1.93
CA MET A 1 9.05 3.39 -2.05
C MET A 1 9.01 2.39 -3.20
N LYS A 2 8.18 1.35 -3.09
CA LYS A 2 7.91 0.39 -4.17
C LYS A 2 6.41 0.23 -4.32
N VAL A 3 5.92 0.15 -5.55
CA VAL A 3 4.51 -0.12 -5.86
C VAL A 3 4.46 -1.40 -6.68
N LYS A 4 3.68 -2.38 -6.23
CA LYS A 4 3.55 -3.69 -6.88
C LYS A 4 2.08 -4.04 -7.01
N TYR A 5 1.69 -4.45 -8.21
CA TYR A 5 0.37 -5.00 -8.45
C TYR A 5 0.49 -6.50 -8.74
N PHE A 6 -0.34 -7.29 -8.05
CA PHE A 6 -0.43 -8.73 -8.21
C PHE A 6 -1.76 -9.05 -8.86
N GLU A 7 -1.74 -9.17 -10.19
CA GLU A 7 -2.94 -9.36 -11.03
C GLU A 7 -3.73 -10.62 -10.64
N ASP A 8 -3.04 -11.72 -10.33
CA ASP A 8 -3.66 -13.01 -9.95
C ASP A 8 -4.63 -12.91 -8.76
N THR A 9 -4.39 -11.92 -7.89
CA THR A 9 -5.14 -11.73 -6.64
C THR A 9 -5.82 -10.37 -6.55
N ASP A 10 -5.70 -9.55 -7.61
CA ASP A 10 -6.12 -8.16 -7.64
C ASP A 10 -5.66 -7.34 -6.39
N MET A 11 -4.38 -7.48 -6.04
CA MET A 11 -3.80 -6.81 -4.87
C MET A 11 -2.78 -5.74 -5.26
N LEU A 12 -2.91 -4.54 -4.70
CA LEU A 12 -1.94 -3.45 -4.82
C LEU A 12 -1.18 -3.28 -3.51
N TYR A 13 0.13 -3.47 -3.56
CA TYR A 13 1.04 -3.29 -2.43
C TYR A 13 1.90 -2.05 -2.62
N ILE A 14 1.90 -1.15 -1.64
CA ILE A 14 2.70 0.07 -1.60
C ILE A 14 3.63 0.01 -0.40
N GLU A 15 4.93 -0.13 -0.64
CA GLU A 15 5.99 -0.05 0.38
C GLU A 15 6.49 1.41 0.47
N LEU A 16 6.36 2.03 1.64
CA LEU A 16 6.75 3.41 1.91
C LEU A 16 8.16 3.51 2.50
N LEU A 17 8.42 2.76 3.57
CA LEU A 17 9.68 2.76 4.31
C LEU A 17 10.37 1.41 4.14
N GLU A 18 11.69 1.41 3.90
CA GLU A 18 12.48 0.18 3.97
C GLU A 18 12.76 -0.17 5.44
N GLY A 19 12.08 -1.21 5.93
CA GLY A 19 12.16 -1.66 7.30
C GLY A 19 11.28 -2.89 7.55
N MET A 20 11.49 -3.58 8.67
CA MET A 20 10.62 -4.70 9.05
C MET A 20 9.30 -4.18 9.60
N ALA A 21 8.19 -4.53 8.93
CA ALA A 21 6.87 -4.44 9.53
C ALA A 21 6.83 -5.35 10.76
N MET A 22 6.38 -4.81 11.89
CA MET A 22 6.26 -5.54 13.16
C MET A 22 4.83 -6.01 13.41
N LYS A 23 3.86 -5.33 12.81
CA LYS A 23 2.44 -5.62 12.97
C LYS A 23 1.67 -5.18 11.73
N SER A 24 0.70 -5.99 11.32
CA SER A 24 -0.33 -5.59 10.37
C SER A 24 -1.63 -5.23 11.10
N ARG A 25 -2.37 -4.26 10.58
CA ARG A 25 -3.66 -3.82 11.11
C ARG A 25 -4.60 -3.51 9.96
N ASP A 26 -5.81 -4.07 10.01
CA ASP A 26 -6.88 -3.72 9.08
C ASP A 26 -7.31 -2.26 9.30
N LEU A 27 -7.33 -1.49 8.22
CA LEU A 27 -7.92 -0.16 8.18
C LEU A 27 -9.39 -0.26 7.80
N ASP A 28 -9.69 -1.10 6.80
CA ASP A 28 -11.03 -1.51 6.37
C ASP A 28 -10.99 -2.97 5.87
N GLU A 29 -12.12 -3.48 5.39
CA GLU A 29 -12.26 -4.86 4.91
C GLU A 29 -11.24 -5.25 3.82
N ASN A 30 -10.84 -4.31 2.96
CA ASN A 30 -9.93 -4.57 1.83
C ASN A 30 -8.66 -3.70 1.90
N THR A 31 -8.28 -3.21 3.09
CA THR A 31 -7.10 -2.37 3.27
C THR A 31 -6.34 -2.73 4.54
N VAL A 32 -5.09 -3.16 4.38
CA VAL A 32 -4.21 -3.53 5.48
C VAL A 32 -3.04 -2.55 5.57
N LEU A 33 -2.73 -2.12 6.79
CA LEU A 33 -1.58 -1.28 7.11
C LEU A 33 -0.50 -2.11 7.81
N ASP A 34 0.71 -2.07 7.28
CA ASP A 34 1.89 -2.62 7.93
C ASP A 34 2.60 -1.52 8.73
N LEU A 35 2.80 -1.75 10.01
CA LEU A 35 3.32 -0.78 10.98
C LEU A 35 4.67 -1.23 11.55
N ASP A 36 5.59 -0.29 11.75
CA ASP A 36 6.81 -0.51 12.53
C ASP A 36 6.55 -0.51 14.05
N ALA A 37 7.61 -0.68 14.85
CA ALA A 37 7.54 -0.66 16.30
C ALA A 37 7.12 0.69 16.91
N GLN A 38 7.25 1.79 16.15
CA GLN A 38 6.82 3.13 16.56
C GLN A 38 5.37 3.44 16.09
N GLY A 39 4.77 2.55 15.32
CA GLY A 39 3.43 2.72 14.75
C GLY A 39 3.41 3.52 13.45
N ASN A 40 4.56 3.76 12.80
CA ASN A 40 4.60 4.38 11.48
C ASN A 40 4.20 3.38 10.41
N VAL A 41 3.54 3.86 9.35
CA VAL A 41 3.14 3.01 8.22
C VAL A 41 4.35 2.72 7.35
N CYS A 42 4.73 1.44 7.30
CA CYS A 42 5.78 0.92 6.43
C CYS A 42 5.24 0.53 5.06
N ALA A 43 4.06 -0.07 5.02
CA ALA A 43 3.41 -0.45 3.77
C ALA A 43 1.89 -0.47 3.88
N ILE A 44 1.23 -0.48 2.72
CA ILE A 44 -0.21 -0.53 2.58
C ILE A 44 -0.54 -1.59 1.52
N THR A 45 -1.47 -2.49 1.85
CA THR A 45 -2.04 -3.46 0.91
C THR A 45 -3.48 -3.09 0.66
N PHE A 46 -3.86 -2.93 -0.61
CA PHE A 46 -5.25 -2.83 -1.04
C PHE A 46 -5.63 -4.13 -1.74
N GLU A 47 -6.68 -4.78 -1.26
CA GLU A 47 -7.36 -5.87 -1.96
C GLU A 47 -8.45 -5.29 -2.87
N HIS A 48 -8.83 -6.05 -3.89
CA HIS A 48 -9.75 -5.59 -4.94
C HIS A 48 -9.31 -4.26 -5.57
N ALA A 49 -8.00 -4.15 -5.84
CA ALA A 49 -7.38 -2.87 -6.16
C ALA A 49 -7.93 -2.27 -7.46
N SER A 50 -8.28 -3.10 -8.44
CA SER A 50 -8.92 -2.69 -9.69
C SER A 50 -10.30 -2.03 -9.51
N GLU A 51 -11.01 -2.33 -8.42
CA GLU A 51 -12.28 -1.69 -8.08
C GLU A 51 -12.10 -0.33 -7.41
N ARG A 52 -10.92 -0.10 -6.82
CA ARG A 52 -10.60 1.12 -6.05
C ARG A 52 -9.94 2.20 -6.90
N THR A 53 -9.19 1.83 -7.95
CA THR A 53 -8.46 2.78 -8.80
C THR A 53 -8.07 2.18 -10.15
N ASP A 54 -7.65 3.03 -11.08
CA ASP A 54 -7.05 2.59 -12.35
C ASP A 54 -5.61 2.11 -12.12
N ILE A 55 -5.45 0.81 -11.93
CA ILE A 55 -4.15 0.16 -11.71
C ILE A 55 -3.22 0.26 -12.92
N SER A 56 -3.77 0.43 -14.12
CA SER A 56 -2.97 0.55 -15.34
C SER A 56 -2.21 1.88 -15.42
N ARG A 57 -2.58 2.85 -14.58
CA ARG A 57 -2.08 4.22 -14.63
C ARG A 57 -1.71 4.76 -13.25
N LEU A 58 -0.45 4.61 -12.89
CA LEU A 58 0.13 5.23 -11.70
C LEU A 58 0.76 6.58 -12.04
N THR A 59 0.46 7.62 -11.25
CA THR A 59 1.07 8.96 -11.37
C THR A 59 1.66 9.39 -10.04
N VAL A 60 2.86 9.98 -10.05
CA VAL A 60 3.52 10.54 -8.86
C VAL A 60 4.01 11.95 -9.21
N GLU A 61 3.57 12.94 -8.45
CA GLU A 61 3.91 14.34 -8.64
C GLU A 61 4.37 14.97 -7.33
N GLY A 62 5.50 15.68 -7.37
CA GLY A 62 5.97 16.48 -6.25
C GLY A 62 5.31 17.85 -6.29
N ILE A 63 4.33 18.08 -5.43
CA ILE A 63 3.71 19.41 -5.28
C ILE A 63 4.54 20.20 -4.27
N ALA A 64 5.29 21.20 -4.76
CA ALA A 64 5.92 22.18 -3.88
C ALA A 64 4.85 23.14 -3.35
N ALA A 65 4.82 23.34 -2.02
CA ALA A 65 4.03 24.38 -1.39
C ALA A 65 4.75 25.73 -1.44
#